data_AF-A0A800AQU3-F1
#
_entry.id   AF-A0A800AQU3-F1
#
_cell.length_a   1.000
_cell.length_b   1.000
_cell.length_c   1.000
_cell.angle_alpha   90.00
_cell.angle_beta   90.00
_cell.angle_gamma   90.00
#
_symmetry.space_group_name_H-M   'P 1'
#
loop_
_entity.id
_entity.type
_entity.pdbx_description
1 polymer ?
#
loop_
_entity_poly.entity_id
_entity_poly.type
_entity_poly.pdbx_seq_one_letter_code
_entity_poly.pdbx_strand_id
1 'polypeptide(L)'
;MPRMQPKTISKNEKNKLLNELWSLVTLLETKEEIENFFHDLLSETEAVMLARRIRIARLLLEGKSYEDIRNIMNASHITIAGIHRWLQGRDQGYALMLPRLKKELELQRKAKEREFRQKQPFTFEWLRRRYPLHFLLFNLLDLSEKPVTRRKKRKK
;
A
#
# COMPACT_ATOMS: atom_id res chain seq x y z
N MET A 1 0.11 18.47 -20.64
CA MET A 1 0.81 19.43 -19.76
C MET A 1 0.71 20.83 -20.36
N PRO A 2 0.26 21.86 -19.60
CA PRO A 2 0.67 23.21 -19.90
C PRO A 2 2.19 23.29 -19.70
N ARG A 3 2.90 23.90 -20.65
CA ARG A 3 4.36 24.10 -20.59
C ARG A 3 4.67 25.15 -19.53
N MET A 4 4.66 24.77 -18.25
CA MET A 4 5.16 25.67 -17.21
C MET A 4 6.68 25.77 -17.39
N GLN A 5 7.15 26.88 -17.95
CA GLN A 5 8.58 27.17 -18.04
C GLN A 5 9.10 27.35 -16.61
N PRO A 6 10.04 26.52 -16.12
CA PRO A 6 10.53 26.64 -14.75
C PRO A 6 11.59 27.74 -14.69
N LYS A 7 11.21 29.00 -14.95
CA LYS A 7 12.14 30.12 -14.90
C LYS A 7 11.51 31.38 -14.32
N THR A 8 11.06 31.33 -13.05
CA THR A 8 10.84 32.56 -12.24
C THR A 8 10.62 32.37 -10.73
N ILE A 9 10.97 31.24 -10.09
CA ILE A 9 10.73 31.07 -8.64
C ILE A 9 12.06 30.90 -7.90
N SER A 10 12.26 31.68 -6.83
CA SER A 10 13.44 31.62 -5.97
C SER A 10 13.55 30.28 -5.26
N LYS A 11 14.78 29.84 -4.94
CA LYS A 11 15.01 28.57 -4.21
C LYS A 11 14.28 28.55 -2.86
N ASN A 12 14.23 29.69 -2.17
CA ASN A 12 13.56 29.81 -0.87
C ASN A 12 12.04 29.67 -1.00
N GLU A 13 11.44 30.29 -2.01
CA GLU A 13 10.00 30.17 -2.28
C GLU A 13 9.63 28.73 -2.64
N LYS A 14 10.42 28.07 -3.48
CA LYS A 14 10.21 26.64 -3.79
C LYS A 14 10.21 25.77 -2.53
N ASN A 15 11.18 25.98 -1.65
CA ASN A 15 11.26 25.22 -0.40
C ASN A 15 10.06 25.50 0.51
N LYS A 16 9.59 26.76 0.57
CA LYS A 16 8.40 27.12 1.35
C LYS A 16 7.15 26.42 0.82
N LEU A 17 6.91 26.47 -0.50
CA LEU A 17 5.79 25.80 -1.15
C LEU A 17 5.83 24.27 -0.92
N LEU A 18 7.01 23.66 -1.03
CA LEU A 18 7.17 22.23 -0.77
C LEU A 18 6.93 21.88 0.70
N ASN A 19 7.39 22.71 1.64
CA ASN A 19 7.16 22.49 3.07
C ASN A 19 5.67 22.56 3.42
N GLU A 20 4.91 23.47 2.81
CA GLU A 20 3.46 23.56 2.98
C GLU A 20 2.78 22.28 2.47
N LEU A 21 3.18 21.79 1.29
CA LEU A 21 2.70 20.50 0.76
C LEU A 21 3.01 19.33 1.70
N TRP A 22 4.24 19.23 2.21
CA TRP A 22 4.61 18.15 3.14
C TRP A 22 3.83 18.21 4.45
N SER A 23 3.61 19.42 4.97
CA SER A 23 2.80 19.62 6.17
C SER A 23 1.36 19.16 5.95
N LEU A 24 0.77 19.49 4.80
CA LEU A 24 -0.57 19.02 4.44
C LEU A 24 -0.64 17.49 4.34
N VAL A 25 0.33 16.85 3.71
CA VAL A 25 0.37 15.38 3.59
C VAL A 25 0.45 14.70 4.96
N THR A 26 1.10 15.32 5.96
CA THR A 26 1.17 14.76 7.33
C THR A 26 -0.15 14.84 8.10
N LEU A 27 -1.11 15.66 7.68
CA LEU A 27 -2.41 15.82 8.33
C LEU A 27 -3.47 14.82 7.85
N LEU A 28 -3.18 14.06 6.78
CA LEU A 28 -4.11 13.09 6.22
C LEU A 28 -4.16 11.84 7.09
N GLU A 29 -5.35 11.45 7.56
CA GLU A 29 -5.50 10.32 8.49
C GLU A 29 -6.12 9.09 7.82
N THR A 30 -7.11 9.30 6.95
CA THR A 30 -7.86 8.20 6.33
C THR A 30 -7.49 7.98 4.87
N LYS A 31 -7.66 6.74 4.41
CA LYS A 31 -7.40 6.40 3.01
C LYS A 31 -8.31 7.19 2.04
N GLU A 32 -9.55 7.44 2.44
CA GLU A 32 -10.52 8.20 1.66
C GLU A 32 -10.12 9.68 1.53
N GLU A 33 -9.65 10.30 2.61
CA GLU A 33 -9.08 11.66 2.57
C GLU A 33 -7.87 11.74 1.64
N ILE A 34 -6.98 10.75 1.70
CA ILE A 34 -5.80 10.68 0.82
C ILE A 34 -6.24 10.58 -0.64
N GLU A 35 -7.19 9.68 -0.95
CA GLU A 35 -7.67 9.49 -2.33
C GLU A 35 -8.32 10.76 -2.89
N ASN A 36 -9.20 11.42 -2.11
CA ASN A 36 -9.85 12.67 -2.52
C ASN A 36 -8.82 13.80 -2.70
N PHE A 37 -7.88 13.96 -1.76
CA PHE A 37 -6.84 14.99 -1.86
C PHE A 37 -5.98 14.83 -3.12
N PHE A 38 -5.53 13.61 -3.43
CA PHE A 38 -4.70 13.38 -4.61
C PHE A 38 -5.48 13.44 -5.93
N HIS A 39 -6.79 13.16 -5.91
CA HIS A 39 -7.65 13.34 -7.07
C HIS A 39 -7.85 14.82 -7.42
N ASP A 40 -7.93 15.70 -6.41
CA ASP A 40 -8.04 17.14 -6.62
C ASP A 40 -6.68 17.78 -6.98
N LEU A 41 -5.58 17.26 -6.44
CA LEU A 41 -4.23 17.79 -6.66
C LEU A 41 -3.64 17.39 -8.02
N LEU A 42 -3.90 16.17 -8.48
CA LEU A 42 -3.25 15.58 -9.65
C LEU A 42 -4.25 15.30 -10.75
N SER A 43 -3.86 15.51 -12.01
CA SER A 43 -4.60 14.91 -13.11
C SER A 43 -4.49 13.39 -13.07
N GLU A 44 -5.48 12.69 -13.64
CA GLU A 44 -5.47 11.23 -13.76
C GLU A 44 -4.17 10.72 -14.40
N THR A 45 -3.68 11.40 -15.44
CA THR A 45 -2.43 11.04 -16.12
C THR A 45 -1.21 11.15 -15.20
N GLU A 46 -1.16 12.16 -14.33
CA GLU A 46 -0.05 12.36 -13.39
C GLU A 46 -0.10 11.32 -12.27
N ALA A 47 -1.29 11.05 -11.74
CA ALA A 47 -1.50 10.01 -10.73
C ALA A 47 -1.04 8.63 -11.24
N VAL A 48 -1.44 8.25 -12.47
CA VAL A 48 -1.00 7.02 -13.11
C VAL A 48 0.52 7.01 -13.33
N MET A 49 1.11 8.13 -13.74
CA MET A 49 2.56 8.23 -13.92
C MET A 49 3.34 8.05 -12.61
N LEU A 50 2.85 8.61 -11.49
CA LEU A 50 3.44 8.40 -10.16
C LEU A 50 3.29 6.94 -9.71
N ALA A 51 2.12 6.35 -9.91
CA ALA A 51 1.87 4.94 -9.59
C ALA A 51 2.80 4.00 -10.39
N ARG A 52 3.00 4.28 -11.69
CA ARG A 52 3.95 3.53 -12.54
C ARG A 52 5.38 3.63 -12.01
N ARG A 53 5.83 4.82 -11.58
CA ARG A 53 7.16 5.00 -10.98
C ARG A 53 7.34 4.16 -9.72
N ILE A 54 6.36 4.17 -8.82
CA ILE A 54 6.38 3.36 -7.59
C ILE A 54 6.43 1.86 -7.94
N ARG A 55 5.65 1.43 -8.95
CA ARG A 55 5.64 0.03 -9.39
C ARG A 55 6.99 -0.41 -9.95
N ILE A 56 7.62 0.41 -10.79
CA ILE A 56 8.96 0.14 -11.34
C ILE A 56 9.99 0.06 -10.21
N ALA A 57 9.99 1.02 -9.27
CA ALA A 57 10.90 1.02 -8.13
C ALA A 57 10.76 -0.25 -7.28
N ARG A 58 9.53 -0.73 -7.07
CA ARG A 58 9.29 -2.03 -6.41
C ARG A 58 9.89 -3.20 -7.20
N LEU A 59 9.66 -3.28 -8.51
CA LEU A 59 10.18 -4.37 -9.33
C LEU A 59 11.72 -4.40 -9.33
N LEU A 60 12.35 -3.23 -9.33
CA LEU A 60 13.81 -3.10 -9.17
C LEU A 60 14.29 -3.65 -7.83
N LEU A 61 13.60 -3.32 -6.72
CA LEU A 61 13.93 -3.89 -5.39
C LEU A 61 13.66 -5.39 -5.29
N GLU A 62 12.73 -5.92 -6.09
CA GLU A 62 12.48 -7.36 -6.21
C GLU A 62 13.54 -8.08 -7.07
N GLY A 63 14.54 -7.36 -7.60
CA GLY A 63 15.63 -7.93 -8.40
C GLY A 63 15.23 -8.28 -9.84
N LYS A 64 14.13 -7.71 -10.35
CA LYS A 64 13.71 -7.93 -11.76
C LYS A 64 14.70 -7.28 -12.72
N SER A 65 14.94 -7.94 -13.86
CA SER A 65 15.80 -7.39 -14.90
C SER A 65 15.13 -6.20 -15.58
N TYR A 66 15.92 -5.35 -16.23
CA TYR A 66 15.37 -4.19 -16.96
C TYR A 66 14.43 -4.62 -18.08
N GLU A 67 14.69 -5.75 -18.72
CA GLU A 67 13.87 -6.29 -19.79
C GLU A 67 12.51 -6.78 -19.26
N ASP A 68 12.50 -7.48 -18.13
CA ASP A 68 11.26 -7.89 -17.47
C ASP A 68 10.40 -6.68 -17.12
N ILE A 69 11.02 -5.65 -16.53
CA ILE A 69 10.32 -4.43 -16.13
C ILE A 69 9.76 -3.70 -17.35
N ARG A 70 10.52 -3.62 -18.44
CA ARG A 70 10.08 -3.05 -19.71
C ARG A 70 8.86 -3.78 -20.24
N ASN A 71 8.88 -5.10 -20.25
CA ASN A 71 7.78 -5.93 -20.75
C ASN A 71 6.53 -5.81 -19.86
N ILE A 72 6.68 -5.75 -18.54
CA ILE A 72 5.56 -5.62 -17.60
C ILE A 72 4.96 -4.21 -17.62
N MET A 73 5.79 -3.18 -17.65
CA MET A 73 5.36 -1.79 -17.43
C MET A 73 5.25 -0.96 -18.71
N ASN A 74 5.61 -1.53 -19.87
CA ASN A 74 5.75 -0.84 -21.14
C ASN A 74 6.48 0.51 -21.00
N ALA A 75 7.64 0.47 -20.35
CA ALA A 75 8.45 1.63 -20.00
C ALA A 75 9.82 1.58 -20.69
N SER A 76 10.33 2.73 -21.12
CA SER A 76 11.65 2.80 -21.76
C SER A 76 12.79 2.49 -20.78
N HIS A 77 13.92 1.99 -21.28
CA HIS A 77 15.13 1.80 -20.48
C HIS A 77 15.60 3.10 -19.80
N ILE A 78 15.41 4.26 -20.45
CA ILE A 78 15.75 5.57 -19.90
C ILE A 78 14.91 5.85 -18.64
N THR A 79 13.60 5.56 -18.70
CA THR A 79 12.68 5.72 -17.57
C THR A 79 13.08 4.82 -16.41
N ILE A 80 13.38 3.54 -16.68
CA ILE A 80 13.79 2.56 -15.68
C ILE A 80 15.11 2.98 -15.03
N ALA A 81 16.10 3.37 -15.84
CA ALA A 81 17.40 3.83 -15.36
C ALA A 81 17.29 5.09 -14.50
N GLY A 82 16.41 6.03 -14.85
CA GLY A 82 16.14 7.22 -14.04
C GLY A 82 15.59 6.87 -12.66
N ILE A 83 14.62 5.95 -12.60
CA ILE A 83 14.04 5.48 -11.33
C ILE A 83 15.07 4.71 -10.51
N HIS A 84 15.90 3.87 -11.15
CA HIS A 84 16.96 3.16 -10.46
C HIS A 84 17.98 4.13 -9.85
N ARG A 85 18.34 5.21 -10.56
CA ARG A 85 19.20 6.26 -10.01
C ARG A 85 18.59 6.95 -8.79
N TRP A 86 17.28 7.22 -8.79
CA TRP A 86 16.61 7.78 -7.62
C TRP A 86 16.60 6.81 -6.44
N LEU A 87 16.45 5.51 -6.71
CA LEU A 87 16.50 4.47 -5.69
C LEU A 87 17.89 4.32 -5.05
N GLN A 88 18.96 4.53 -5.84
CA GLN A 88 20.35 4.53 -5.38
C GLN A 88 20.83 5.90 -4.85
N GLY A 89 19.99 6.94 -4.98
CA GLY A 89 20.33 8.30 -4.59
C GLY A 89 20.48 8.47 -3.08
N ARG A 90 20.85 9.68 -2.66
CA ARG A 90 20.99 10.02 -1.23
C ARG A 90 19.65 10.00 -0.48
N ASP A 91 18.54 10.21 -1.20
CA ASP A 91 17.21 10.29 -0.61
C ASP A 91 16.59 8.90 -0.50
N GLN A 92 16.56 8.35 0.71
CA GLN A 92 16.19 6.96 0.98
C GLN A 92 14.66 6.71 1.07
N GLY A 93 13.83 7.62 0.56
CA GLY A 93 12.37 7.54 0.71
C GLY A 93 11.77 6.24 0.18
N TYR A 94 12.19 5.82 -1.02
CA TYR A 94 11.75 4.55 -1.62
C TYR A 94 12.27 3.33 -0.86
N ALA A 95 13.54 3.35 -0.48
CA ALA A 95 14.17 2.26 0.29
C ALA A 95 13.47 2.05 1.64
N LEU A 96 12.97 3.11 2.27
CA LEU A 96 12.24 3.03 3.53
C LEU A 96 10.79 2.52 3.35
N MET A 97 10.06 3.04 2.37
CA MET A 97 8.61 2.80 2.26
C MET A 97 8.24 1.55 1.47
N LEU A 98 9.02 1.16 0.46
CA LEU A 98 8.70 -0.01 -0.37
C LEU A 98 8.70 -1.34 0.40
N PRO A 99 9.64 -1.59 1.35
CA PRO A 99 9.57 -2.77 2.20
C PRO A 99 8.34 -2.78 3.11
N ARG A 100 7.92 -1.62 3.63
CA ARG A 100 6.70 -1.48 4.45
C ARG A 100 5.46 -1.83 3.63
N LEU A 101 5.38 -1.31 2.40
CA LEU A 101 4.31 -1.63 1.46
C LEU A 101 4.28 -3.13 1.13
N LYS A 102 5.44 -3.77 0.92
CA LYS A 102 5.50 -5.21 0.65
C LYS A 102 4.90 -6.03 1.80
N LYS A 103 5.29 -5.73 3.04
CA LYS A 103 4.77 -6.41 4.24
C LYS A 103 3.25 -6.27 4.35
N GLU A 104 2.74 -5.06 4.14
CA GLU A 104 1.29 -4.79 4.19
C GLU A 104 0.52 -5.61 3.14
N LEU A 105 1.02 -5.66 1.89
CA LEU A 105 0.41 -6.47 0.84
C LEU A 105 0.46 -7.97 1.12
N GLU A 106 1.53 -8.47 1.72
CA GLU A 106 1.64 -9.87 2.14
C GLU A 106 0.65 -10.23 3.27
N LEU A 107 0.45 -9.33 4.23
CA LEU A 107 -0.56 -9.50 5.29
C LEU A 107 -1.96 -9.55 4.71
N GLN A 108 -2.29 -8.63 3.81
CA GLN A 108 -3.58 -8.61 3.11
C GLN A 108 -3.82 -9.88 2.29
N ARG A 109 -2.79 -10.39 1.60
CA ARG A 109 -2.86 -11.66 0.88
C ARG A 109 -3.14 -12.83 1.81
N LYS A 110 -2.37 -12.96 2.91
CA LYS A 110 -2.56 -14.02 3.92
C LYS A 110 -3.93 -13.93 4.58
N ALA A 111 -4.44 -12.73 4.86
CA ALA A 111 -5.79 -12.54 5.39
C ALA A 111 -6.86 -13.05 4.41
N LYS A 112 -6.78 -12.65 3.14
CA LYS A 112 -7.68 -13.13 2.08
C LYS A 112 -7.61 -14.65 1.89
N GLU A 113 -6.41 -15.23 1.93
CA GLU A 113 -6.22 -16.69 1.85
C GLU A 113 -6.79 -17.44 3.06
N ARG A 114 -6.72 -16.86 4.26
CA ARG A 114 -7.35 -17.44 5.47
C ARG A 114 -8.87 -17.40 5.38
N GLU A 115 -9.42 -16.26 4.96
CA GLU A 115 -10.86 -16.12 4.72
C GLU A 115 -11.35 -17.08 3.64
N PHE A 116 -10.57 -17.25 2.56
CA PHE A 116 -10.88 -18.19 1.49
C PHE A 116 -10.84 -19.64 1.99
N ARG A 117 -9.79 -20.04 2.72
CA ARG A 117 -9.69 -21.38 3.33
C ARG A 117 -10.86 -21.67 4.29
N GLN A 118 -11.31 -20.69 5.07
CA GLN A 118 -12.48 -20.84 5.95
C GLN A 118 -13.81 -21.01 5.21
N LYS A 119 -13.91 -20.54 3.96
CA LYS A 119 -15.14 -20.59 3.14
C LYS A 119 -15.19 -21.78 2.18
N GLN A 120 -14.14 -22.59 2.10
CA GLN A 120 -14.06 -23.77 1.25
C GLN A 120 -15.10 -24.83 1.66
N PRO A 121 -15.96 -25.32 0.74
CA PRO A 121 -16.90 -26.40 1.03
C PRO A 121 -16.14 -27.68 1.45
N PHE A 122 -16.74 -28.48 2.34
CA PHE A 122 -16.18 -29.72 2.90
C PHE A 122 -14.98 -29.60 3.85
N THR A 123 -14.60 -28.39 4.29
CA THR A 123 -13.60 -28.21 5.37
C THR A 123 -14.25 -28.43 6.75
N PHE A 124 -13.50 -28.92 7.75
CA PHE A 124 -14.00 -29.10 9.13
C PHE A 124 -14.66 -27.83 9.71
N GLU A 125 -14.07 -26.65 9.50
CA GLU A 125 -14.66 -25.37 9.93
C GLU A 125 -15.94 -24.99 9.15
N TRP A 126 -16.00 -25.31 7.86
CA TRP A 126 -17.19 -25.08 7.04
C TRP A 126 -18.35 -25.98 7.49
N LEU A 127 -18.05 -27.26 7.78
CA LEU A 127 -19.01 -28.22 8.29
C LEU A 127 -19.50 -27.81 9.69
N ARG A 128 -18.59 -27.31 10.54
CA ARG A 128 -18.89 -26.75 11.88
C ARG A 128 -19.80 -25.52 11.83
N ARG A 129 -19.67 -24.67 10.81
CA ARG A 129 -20.58 -23.51 10.61
C ARG A 129 -21.93 -23.92 10.01
N ARG A 130 -21.97 -24.91 9.12
CA ARG A 130 -23.20 -25.36 8.45
C ARG A 130 -24.07 -26.26 9.34
N TYR A 131 -23.45 -27.05 10.22
CA TYR A 131 -24.13 -27.98 11.14
C TYR A 131 -23.69 -27.79 12.60
N PRO A 132 -24.01 -26.66 13.23
CA PRO A 132 -23.50 -26.31 14.57
C PRO A 132 -23.92 -27.30 15.67
N LEU A 133 -25.05 -28.00 15.52
CA LEU A 133 -25.54 -29.02 16.46
C LEU A 133 -24.68 -30.29 16.49
N HIS A 134 -24.12 -30.72 15.35
CA HIS A 134 -23.23 -31.90 15.32
C HIS A 134 -21.90 -31.64 16.04
N PHE A 135 -21.49 -30.38 16.13
CA PHE A 135 -20.26 -29.96 16.82
C PHE A 135 -20.54 -29.32 18.18
N LEU A 136 -21.73 -29.53 18.77
CA LEU A 136 -22.10 -28.97 20.07
C LEU A 136 -21.03 -29.24 21.14
N LEU A 137 -20.57 -30.48 21.23
CA LEU A 137 -19.54 -30.90 22.19
C LEU A 137 -18.22 -30.12 22.01
N PHE A 138 -17.75 -29.97 20.76
CA PHE A 138 -16.55 -29.19 20.45
C PHE A 138 -16.74 -27.67 20.64
N ASN A 139 -17.94 -27.15 20.34
CA ASN A 139 -18.28 -25.75 20.55
C ASN A 139 -18.33 -25.38 22.04
N LEU A 140 -18.82 -26.27 22.90
CA LEU A 140 -18.79 -26.08 24.36
C LEU A 140 -17.38 -26.14 24.94
N LEU A 141 -16.50 -27.00 24.41
CA LEU A 141 -15.11 -27.10 24.86
C LEU A 141 -14.32 -25.82 24.56
N ASP A 142 -14.45 -25.27 23.34
CA ASP A 142 -13.81 -24.00 22.93
C ASP A 142 -14.33 -22.77 23.70
N LEU A 143 -15.54 -22.84 24.28
CA LEU A 143 -16.07 -21.77 25.13
C LEU A 143 -15.39 -21.71 26.50
N SER A 144 -14.72 -22.79 26.92
CA SER A 144 -13.94 -22.82 28.15
C SER A 144 -12.56 -22.19 28.01
N GLU A 145 -12.06 -21.94 26.78
CA GLU A 145 -10.69 -21.47 26.55
C GLU A 145 -10.56 -20.00 26.11
N LYS A 146 -11.66 -19.28 25.83
CA LYS A 146 -11.56 -17.87 25.39
C LYS A 146 -11.28 -16.94 26.58
N PRO A 147 -10.10 -16.29 26.68
CA PRO A 147 -9.89 -15.26 27.69
C PRO A 147 -10.81 -14.07 27.41
N VAL A 148 -11.56 -13.66 28.43
CA VAL A 148 -12.42 -12.48 28.45
C VAL A 148 -11.63 -11.27 27.94
N THR A 149 -11.91 -10.85 26.70
CA THR A 149 -11.31 -9.66 26.12
C THR A 149 -11.83 -8.44 26.89
N ARG A 150 -10.96 -7.87 27.74
CA ARG A 150 -11.19 -6.58 28.39
C ARG A 150 -11.53 -5.54 27.31
N ARG A 151 -12.78 -5.08 27.30
CA ARG A 151 -13.22 -3.86 26.61
C ARG A 151 -12.28 -2.71 26.99
N LYS A 152 -11.34 -2.33 26.12
CA LYS A 152 -10.61 -1.06 26.27
C LYS A 152 -11.59 0.08 26.03
N LYS A 153 -11.98 0.75 27.11
CA LYS A 153 -12.61 2.07 27.09
C LYS A 153 -11.77 3.00 26.21
N ARG A 154 -12.34 3.50 25.12
CA ARG A 154 -11.89 4.75 24.48
C ARG A 154 -12.03 5.85 25.54
N LYS A 155 -10.91 6.42 26.00
CA LYS A 155 -10.91 7.68 26.74
C LYS A 155 -10.91 8.81 25.72
N LYS A 156 -11.67 9.86 26.10
CA LYS A 156 -11.80 11.17 25.47
C LYS A 156 -10.46 11.79 25.11
#